data_AF-H8FUP3-F1
#
_entry.id   AF-H8FUP3-F1
#
_cell.length_a   1.000
_cell.length_b   1.000
_cell.length_c   1.000
_cell.angle_alpha   90.00
_cell.angle_beta   90.00
_cell.angle_gamma   90.00
#
_symmetry.space_group_name_H-M   'P 1'
#
loop_
_entity.id
_entity.type
_entity.pdbx_description
1 polymer ?
#
loop_
_entity_poly.entity_id
_entity_poly.type
_entity_poly.pdbx_seq_one_letter_code
_entity_poly.pdbx_strand_id
1 'polypeptide(L)'
;MQNIDKQAKSRVVAGFGERLNTAAAAKKALVEKWRANKVDTTDPVYLEKQAALQVAAAARAERDAQRKAEKEAAKLQAIADRKAEKEAAAAQIIAAEVARETARIEAIAAEAALEEQRKAARDARYAARKARGK
;
A
#
# COMPACT_ATOMS: atom_id res chain seq x y z
N MET A 1 60.47 -39.40 21.47
CA MET A 1 59.22 -38.84 20.93
C MET A 1 59.15 -37.30 20.89
N GLN A 2 60.14 -36.55 21.40
CA GLN A 2 60.04 -35.08 21.54
C GLN A 2 60.44 -34.24 20.30
N ASN A 3 61.03 -34.84 19.26
CA ASN A 3 61.54 -34.09 18.09
C ASN A 3 60.47 -33.81 17.02
N ILE A 4 59.42 -34.63 16.94
CA ILE A 4 58.33 -34.49 15.96
C ILE A 4 57.48 -33.24 16.26
N ASP A 5 57.21 -32.96 17.54
CA ASP A 5 56.42 -31.80 17.97
C ASP A 5 57.13 -30.45 17.76
N LYS A 6 58.47 -30.43 17.86
CA LYS A 6 59.27 -29.22 17.54
C LYS A 6 59.29 -28.93 16.03
N GLN A 7 59.35 -29.97 15.20
CA GLN A 7 59.22 -29.84 13.74
C GLN A 7 57.81 -29.41 13.32
N ALA A 8 56.77 -29.93 13.98
CA ALA A 8 55.39 -29.51 13.71
C ALA A 8 55.16 -28.04 14.09
N LYS A 9 55.64 -27.59 15.26
CA LYS A 9 55.54 -26.18 15.67
C LYS A 9 56.32 -25.23 14.75
N SER A 10 57.52 -25.59 14.32
CA SER A 10 58.30 -24.78 13.37
C SER A 10 57.66 -24.71 11.97
N ARG A 11 57.03 -25.79 11.50
CA ARG A 11 56.25 -25.78 10.24
C ARG A 11 54.98 -24.92 10.33
N VAL A 12 54.31 -24.90 11.49
CA VAL A 12 53.15 -24.02 11.73
C VAL A 12 53.58 -22.55 11.81
N VAL A 13 54.70 -22.24 12.47
CA VAL A 13 55.28 -20.88 12.55
C VAL A 13 55.76 -20.41 11.16
N ALA A 14 56.40 -21.28 10.38
CA ALA A 14 56.77 -21.01 9.00
C ALA A 14 55.53 -20.74 8.11
N GLY A 15 54.50 -21.59 8.22
CA GLY A 15 53.23 -21.41 7.49
C GLY A 15 52.39 -20.20 7.94
N PHE A 16 52.60 -19.68 9.17
CA PHE A 16 52.00 -18.42 9.61
C PHE A 16 52.75 -17.21 9.02
N GLY A 17 54.08 -17.25 8.99
CA GLY A 17 54.90 -16.24 8.33
C GLY A 17 54.60 -16.14 6.82
N GLU A 18 54.44 -17.27 6.14
CA GLU A 18 54.05 -17.32 4.72
C GLU A 18 52.65 -16.73 4.48
N ARG A 19 51.68 -16.98 5.38
CA ARG A 19 50.34 -16.37 5.32
C ARG A 19 50.37 -14.86 5.51
N LEU A 20 51.21 -14.35 6.41
CA LEU A 20 51.37 -12.90 6.60
C LEU A 20 52.05 -12.24 5.39
N ASN A 21 53.08 -12.86 4.84
CA ASN A 21 53.78 -12.34 3.66
C ASN A 21 52.90 -12.34 2.41
N THR A 22 52.11 -13.39 2.19
CA THR A 22 51.13 -13.44 1.09
C THR A 22 50.02 -12.40 1.26
N ALA A 23 49.50 -12.21 2.46
CA ALA A 23 48.52 -11.14 2.73
C ALA A 23 49.11 -9.73 2.53
N ALA A 24 50.37 -9.51 2.92
CA ALA A 24 51.06 -8.24 2.69
C ALA A 24 51.31 -7.98 1.19
N ALA A 25 51.71 -9.01 0.44
CA ALA A 25 51.89 -8.93 -1.01
C ALA A 25 50.56 -8.65 -1.73
N ALA A 26 49.46 -9.29 -1.32
CA ALA A 26 48.14 -9.05 -1.87
C ALA A 26 47.65 -7.61 -1.61
N LYS A 27 47.84 -7.09 -0.40
CA LYS A 27 47.52 -5.69 -0.09
C LYS A 27 48.34 -4.71 -0.91
N LYS A 28 49.65 -4.96 -1.09
CA LYS A 28 50.51 -4.14 -1.96
C LYS A 28 50.00 -4.15 -3.41
N ALA A 29 49.69 -5.33 -3.96
CA ALA A 29 49.15 -5.46 -5.30
C ALA A 29 47.80 -4.73 -5.48
N LEU A 30 46.92 -4.74 -4.46
CA LEU A 30 45.67 -3.98 -4.48
C LEU A 30 45.90 -2.47 -4.48
N VAL A 31 46.82 -1.97 -3.66
CA VAL A 31 47.17 -0.54 -3.61
C VAL A 31 47.82 -0.09 -4.92
N GLU A 32 48.70 -0.90 -5.50
CA GLU A 32 49.33 -0.61 -6.80
C GLU A 32 48.30 -0.58 -7.93
N LYS A 33 47.38 -1.54 -7.98
CA LYS A 33 46.26 -1.53 -8.94
C LYS A 33 45.37 -0.29 -8.76
N TRP A 34 45.07 0.10 -7.53
CA TRP A 34 44.28 1.30 -7.26
C TRP A 34 45.00 2.57 -7.69
N ARG A 35 46.32 2.67 -7.45
CA ARG A 35 47.15 3.80 -7.91
C ARG A 35 47.22 3.87 -9.43
N ALA A 36 47.40 2.73 -10.10
CA ALA A 36 47.46 2.66 -11.56
C ALA A 36 46.12 3.01 -12.23
N ASN A 37 45.01 2.65 -11.59
CA ASN A 37 43.65 2.96 -12.07
C ASN A 37 43.05 4.20 -11.39
N LYS A 38 43.87 5.01 -10.72
CA LYS A 38 43.38 6.21 -10.06
C LYS A 38 42.92 7.16 -11.14
N VAL A 39 41.61 7.35 -11.22
CA VAL A 39 41.02 8.34 -12.13
C VAL A 39 41.51 9.71 -11.67
N ASP A 40 42.17 10.43 -12.57
CA ASP A 40 42.58 11.79 -12.31
C ASP A 40 41.33 12.69 -12.36
N THR A 41 40.95 13.21 -11.20
CA THR A 41 39.79 14.08 -11.06
C THR A 41 40.01 15.47 -11.65
N THR A 42 41.25 15.78 -12.05
CA THR A 42 41.61 17.03 -12.72
C THR A 42 41.76 16.86 -14.24
N ASP A 43 41.66 15.63 -14.75
CA ASP A 43 41.66 15.37 -16.19
C ASP A 43 40.42 16.02 -16.84
N PRO A 44 40.60 16.87 -17.87
CA PRO A 44 39.49 17.50 -18.57
C PRO A 44 38.44 16.49 -19.06
N VAL A 45 38.84 15.29 -19.49
CA VAL A 45 37.91 14.25 -19.96
C VAL A 45 37.02 13.73 -18.82
N TYR A 46 37.57 13.64 -17.60
CA TYR A 46 36.80 13.25 -16.43
C TYR A 46 35.81 14.36 -16.03
N LEU A 47 36.25 15.61 -16.03
CA LEU A 47 35.41 16.76 -15.71
C LEU A 47 34.25 16.92 -16.70
N GLU A 48 34.50 16.73 -18.01
CA GLU A 48 33.45 16.76 -19.04
C GLU A 48 32.41 15.65 -18.83
N LYS A 49 32.86 14.43 -18.54
CA LYS A 49 31.95 13.31 -18.24
C LYS A 49 31.14 13.57 -16.98
N GLN A 50 31.78 14.10 -15.93
CA GLN A 50 31.10 14.43 -14.68
C GLN A 50 30.07 15.53 -14.90
N ALA A 51 30.39 16.58 -15.65
CA ALA A 51 29.46 17.65 -16.01
C ALA A 51 28.26 17.10 -16.80
N ALA A 52 28.49 16.24 -17.79
CA ALA A 52 27.41 15.61 -18.56
C ALA A 52 26.48 14.74 -17.69
N LEU A 53 27.05 13.98 -16.75
CA LEU A 53 26.27 13.18 -15.79
C LEU A 53 25.46 14.06 -14.82
N GLN A 54 26.02 15.18 -14.36
CA GLN A 54 25.32 16.12 -13.49
C GLN A 54 24.13 16.77 -14.19
N VAL A 55 24.30 17.19 -15.46
CA VAL A 55 23.18 17.72 -16.26
C VAL A 55 22.08 16.67 -16.44
N ALA A 56 22.45 15.43 -16.76
CA ALA A 56 21.48 14.34 -16.89
C ALA A 56 20.79 14.00 -15.55
N ALA A 57 21.51 14.09 -14.43
CA ALA A 57 20.95 13.87 -13.09
C ALA A 57 19.96 14.97 -12.71
N ALA A 58 20.29 16.24 -12.97
CA ALA A 58 19.40 17.38 -12.76
C ALA A 58 18.10 17.22 -13.57
N ALA A 59 18.21 16.92 -14.87
CA ALA A 59 17.04 16.70 -15.74
C ALA A 59 16.18 15.48 -15.34
N ARG A 60 16.77 14.47 -14.68
CA ARG A 60 16.01 13.37 -14.08
C ARG A 60 15.31 13.81 -12.79
N ALA A 61 16.02 14.52 -11.92
CA ALA A 61 15.48 15.02 -10.66
C ALA A 61 14.28 15.94 -10.89
N GLU A 62 14.34 16.84 -11.88
CA GLU A 62 13.22 17.71 -12.26
C GLU A 62 12.00 16.92 -12.71
N ARG A 63 12.18 15.95 -13.63
CA ARG A 63 11.08 15.09 -14.09
C ARG A 63 10.48 14.25 -12.97
N ASP A 64 11.30 13.73 -12.07
CA ASP A 64 10.81 12.93 -10.95
C ASP A 64 10.11 13.81 -9.91
N ALA A 65 10.54 15.06 -9.71
CA ALA A 65 9.82 16.02 -8.87
C ALA A 65 8.44 16.34 -9.44
N GLN A 66 8.35 16.61 -10.75
CA GLN A 66 7.07 16.85 -11.45
C GLN A 66 6.12 15.64 -11.31
N ARG A 67 6.60 14.43 -11.62
CA ARG A 67 5.79 13.21 -11.50
C ARG A 67 5.36 12.92 -10.07
N LYS A 68 6.19 13.24 -9.07
CA LYS A 68 5.80 13.08 -7.66
C LYS A 68 4.67 14.03 -7.30
N ALA A 69 4.76 15.30 -7.68
CA ALA A 69 3.70 16.27 -7.46
C ALA A 69 2.37 15.85 -8.13
N GLU A 70 2.43 15.40 -9.39
CA GLU A 70 1.25 14.88 -10.10
C GLU A 70 0.63 13.66 -9.41
N LYS A 71 1.47 12.70 -8.98
CA LYS A 71 1.00 11.51 -8.27
C LYS A 71 0.38 11.83 -6.92
N GLU A 72 0.94 12.79 -6.19
CA GLU A 72 0.39 13.23 -4.92
C GLU A 72 -0.97 13.92 -5.11
N ALA A 73 -1.09 14.80 -6.11
CA ALA A 73 -2.36 15.42 -6.47
C ALA A 73 -3.43 14.38 -6.87
N ALA A 74 -3.07 13.43 -7.75
CA ALA A 74 -3.98 12.36 -8.17
C ALA A 74 -4.38 11.45 -6.99
N LYS A 75 -3.46 11.18 -6.06
CA LYS A 75 -3.76 10.39 -4.86
C LYS A 75 -4.73 11.11 -3.94
N LEU A 76 -4.58 12.42 -3.76
CA LEU A 76 -5.50 13.23 -2.95
C LEU A 76 -6.91 13.25 -3.56
N GLN A 77 -7.01 13.43 -4.88
CA GLN A 77 -8.28 13.35 -5.60
C GLN A 77 -8.94 11.97 -5.43
N ALA A 78 -8.20 10.89 -5.70
CA ALA A 78 -8.73 9.54 -5.55
C ALA A 78 -9.19 9.20 -4.12
N ILE A 79 -8.55 9.79 -3.08
CA ILE A 79 -9.02 9.66 -1.70
C ILE A 79 -10.32 10.42 -1.47
N ALA A 80 -10.45 11.63 -2.01
CA ALA A 80 -11.67 12.43 -1.92
C ALA A 80 -12.83 11.74 -2.64
N ASP A 81 -12.62 11.25 -3.86
CA ASP A 81 -13.63 10.56 -4.65
C ASP A 81 -14.12 9.30 -3.94
N ARG A 82 -13.20 8.47 -3.42
CA ARG A 82 -13.56 7.27 -2.65
C ARG A 82 -14.32 7.59 -1.37
N LYS A 83 -14.07 8.74 -0.73
CA LYS A 83 -14.85 9.16 0.44
C LYS A 83 -16.25 9.56 0.03
N ALA A 84 -16.39 10.37 -1.02
CA ALA A 84 -17.68 10.79 -1.56
C ALA A 84 -18.53 9.60 -2.01
N GLU A 85 -17.93 8.62 -2.70
CA GLU A 85 -18.61 7.37 -3.11
C GLU A 85 -19.10 6.57 -1.91
N LYS A 86 -18.29 6.44 -0.85
CA LYS A 86 -18.67 5.73 0.37
C LYS A 86 -19.81 6.43 1.11
N GLU A 87 -19.75 7.75 1.21
CA GLU A 87 -20.79 8.55 1.86
C GLU A 87 -22.11 8.47 1.07
N ALA A 88 -22.05 8.55 -0.27
CA ALA A 88 -23.20 8.36 -1.13
C ALA A 88 -23.80 6.96 -1.00
N ALA A 89 -22.97 5.91 -0.99
CA ALA A 89 -23.43 4.54 -0.80
C ALA A 89 -24.08 4.34 0.57
N ALA A 90 -23.49 4.89 1.65
CA ALA A 90 -24.07 4.82 2.98
C ALA A 90 -25.43 5.56 3.05
N ALA A 91 -25.53 6.75 2.44
CA ALA A 91 -26.78 7.49 2.37
C ALA A 91 -27.87 6.72 1.61
N GLN A 92 -27.51 6.05 0.51
CA GLN A 92 -28.46 5.20 -0.24
C GLN A 92 -28.96 4.01 0.57
N ILE A 93 -28.07 3.35 1.33
CA ILE A 93 -28.47 2.24 2.20
C ILE A 93 -29.46 2.72 3.27
N ILE A 94 -29.15 3.83 3.94
CA ILE A 94 -30.04 4.41 4.97
C ILE A 94 -31.39 4.80 4.35
N ALA A 95 -31.38 5.48 3.19
CA ALA A 95 -32.60 5.86 2.50
C ALA A 95 -33.45 4.63 2.10
N ALA A 96 -32.82 3.56 1.64
CA ALA A 96 -33.49 2.32 1.29
C ALA A 96 -34.09 1.62 2.52
N GLU A 97 -33.40 1.62 3.65
CA GLU A 97 -33.91 1.06 4.91
C GLU A 97 -35.12 1.85 5.42
N VAL A 98 -35.03 3.19 5.41
CA VAL A 98 -36.16 4.06 5.79
C VAL A 98 -37.35 3.84 4.85
N ALA A 99 -37.12 3.75 3.54
CA ALA A 99 -38.19 3.47 2.57
C ALA A 99 -38.85 2.09 2.80
N ARG A 100 -38.07 1.07 3.18
CA ARG A 100 -38.61 -0.26 3.50
C ARG A 100 -39.44 -0.22 4.77
N GLU A 101 -38.99 0.48 5.79
CA GLU A 101 -39.70 0.53 7.07
C GLU A 101 -40.99 1.35 6.97
N THR A 102 -40.95 2.49 6.28
CA THR A 102 -42.16 3.27 5.97
C THR A 102 -43.17 2.46 5.18
N ALA A 103 -42.75 1.74 4.13
CA ALA A 103 -43.63 0.87 3.36
C ALA A 103 -44.26 -0.26 4.20
N ARG A 104 -43.52 -0.81 5.18
CA ARG A 104 -44.06 -1.81 6.11
C ARG A 104 -45.13 -1.23 7.02
N ILE A 105 -44.86 -0.06 7.60
CA ILE A 105 -45.83 0.63 8.48
C ILE A 105 -47.10 0.97 7.71
N GLU A 106 -46.96 1.48 6.48
CA GLU A 106 -48.09 1.79 5.60
C GLU A 106 -48.90 0.54 5.24
N ALA A 107 -48.24 -0.59 4.94
CA ALA A 107 -48.91 -1.85 4.66
C ALA A 107 -49.73 -2.35 5.87
N ILE A 108 -49.16 -2.30 7.07
CA ILE A 108 -49.85 -2.68 8.31
C ILE A 108 -51.06 -1.77 8.55
N ALA A 109 -50.91 -0.45 8.36
CA ALA A 109 -52.00 0.50 8.51
C ALA A 109 -53.13 0.25 7.49
N ALA A 110 -52.77 -0.06 6.25
CA ALA A 110 -53.73 -0.38 5.19
C ALA A 110 -54.49 -1.68 5.49
N GLU A 111 -53.81 -2.71 5.98
CA GLU A 111 -54.43 -3.97 6.40
C GLU A 111 -55.41 -3.75 7.56
N ALA A 112 -55.01 -3.00 8.60
CA ALA A 112 -55.87 -2.68 9.74
C ALA A 112 -57.14 -1.93 9.30
N ALA A 113 -57.01 -0.93 8.42
CA ALA A 113 -58.15 -0.20 7.87
C ALA A 113 -59.10 -1.12 7.08
N LEU A 114 -58.56 -2.07 6.33
CA LEU A 114 -59.34 -3.02 5.55
C LEU A 114 -60.09 -4.02 6.45
N GLU A 115 -59.47 -4.47 7.55
CA GLU A 115 -60.12 -5.29 8.56
C GLU A 115 -61.27 -4.57 9.26
N GLU A 116 -61.09 -3.28 9.59
CA GLU A 116 -62.14 -2.44 10.17
C GLU A 116 -63.32 -2.30 9.20
N GLN A 117 -63.07 -2.03 7.92
CA GLN A 117 -64.10 -1.99 6.89
C GLN A 117 -64.86 -3.32 6.76
N ARG A 118 -64.13 -4.45 6.77
CA ARG A 118 -64.74 -5.79 6.74
C ARG A 118 -65.62 -6.03 7.98
N LYS A 119 -65.19 -5.59 9.16
CA LYS A 119 -65.97 -5.71 10.40
C LYS A 119 -67.24 -4.86 10.32
N ALA A 120 -67.13 -3.59 9.93
CA ALA A 120 -68.27 -2.70 9.74
C ALA A 120 -69.29 -3.29 8.76
N ALA A 121 -68.84 -3.87 7.65
CA ALA A 121 -69.70 -4.55 6.69
C ALA A 121 -70.39 -5.80 7.28
N ARG A 122 -69.68 -6.60 8.09
CA ARG A 122 -70.28 -7.74 8.80
C ARG A 122 -71.33 -7.29 9.82
N ASP A 123 -71.03 -6.27 10.60
CA ASP A 123 -71.92 -5.75 11.64
C ASP A 123 -73.20 -5.15 11.01
N ALA A 124 -73.06 -4.42 9.90
CA ALA A 124 -74.20 -3.92 9.12
C ALA A 124 -75.10 -5.06 8.61
N ARG A 125 -74.49 -6.15 8.09
CA ARG A 125 -75.25 -7.35 7.66
C ARG A 125 -75.96 -8.01 8.82
N TYR A 126 -75.30 -8.13 9.98
CA TYR A 126 -75.90 -8.72 11.17
C TYR A 126 -77.07 -7.90 11.69
N ALA A 127 -76.93 -6.58 11.73
CA ALA A 127 -78.00 -5.64 12.10
C ALA A 127 -79.20 -5.77 11.14
N ALA A 128 -78.96 -5.80 9.83
CA ALA A 128 -80.02 -5.97 8.83
C ALA A 128 -80.74 -7.33 8.96
N ARG A 129 -80.00 -8.42 9.22
CA ARG A 129 -80.60 -9.75 9.45
C ARG A 129 -81.45 -9.76 10.72
N LYS A 130 -80.94 -9.18 11.82
CA LYS A 130 -81.67 -9.09 13.10
C LYS A 130 -82.95 -8.28 12.97
N ALA A 131 -82.92 -7.20 12.18
CA ALA A 131 -84.10 -6.37 11.91
C ALA A 131 -85.19 -7.11 11.10
N ARG A 132 -84.83 -8.14 10.31
CA ARG A 132 -85.79 -8.97 9.57
C ARG A 132 -86.39 -10.13 10.37
N GLY A 133 -85.71 -10.56 11.43
CA GLY A 133 -86.16 -11.64 12.32
C GLY A 133 -86.96 -11.16 13.53
N LYS A 134 -87.22 -9.85 13.59
CA LYS A 134 -88.16 -9.20 14.50
C LYS A 134 -89.44 -8.90 13.71
#